data_AF-A0A9X4L083-F1
#
_entry.id   AF-A0A9X4L083-F1
#
_cell.length_a   1.000
_cell.length_b   1.000
_cell.length_c   1.000
_cell.angle_alpha   90.00
_cell.angle_beta   90.00
_cell.angle_gamma   90.00
#
_symmetry.space_group_name_H-M   'P 1'
#
loop_
_entity.id
_entity.type
_entity.pdbx_description
1 polymer ?
#
loop_
_entity_poly.entity_id
_entity_poly.type
_entity_poly.pdbx_seq_one_letter_code
_entity_poly.pdbx_strand_id
1 'polypeptide(L)'
;MPGLPFIKEISVGMHHTLALSESGEVYAWGSNNSGQLGDETTINRTSPVRITGLPKIKALSAGVYHTLALADNGDVYGWGSNEYGQLGQVSTDNVMTPNLIDTFPKSRAIAASASDSSVITTTGEVYVLGTVQNENSPSSNVPRKMEAVSGAETIASGSDYTLCVLNSGGSIRMGQQRVWTALARAVQQINASKVIGDESYQPNFCRLS
;
A
#
# COMPACT_ATOMS: atom_id res chain seq x y z
N MET A 1 -9.04 -22.61 -28.25
CA MET A 1 -8.42 -22.25 -26.96
C MET A 1 -8.99 -20.90 -26.55
N PRO A 2 -9.63 -20.76 -25.38
CA PRO A 2 -9.91 -19.44 -24.83
C PRO A 2 -8.57 -18.70 -24.68
N GLY A 3 -8.49 -17.49 -25.23
CA GLY A 3 -7.26 -16.68 -25.20
C GLY A 3 -6.86 -16.33 -23.77
N LEU A 4 -5.56 -16.28 -23.52
CA LEU A 4 -5.02 -15.74 -22.27
C LEU A 4 -5.60 -14.33 -22.05
N PRO A 5 -6.04 -13.99 -20.82
CA PRO A 5 -6.50 -12.65 -20.53
C PRO A 5 -5.38 -11.65 -20.82
N PHE A 6 -5.72 -10.53 -21.47
CA PHE A 6 -4.78 -9.43 -21.67
C PHE A 6 -4.46 -8.82 -20.30
N ILE A 7 -3.21 -8.96 -19.87
CA ILE A 7 -2.72 -8.43 -18.60
C ILE A 7 -2.23 -7.00 -18.83
N LYS A 8 -2.78 -6.05 -18.06
CA LYS A 8 -2.43 -4.63 -18.15
C LYS A 8 -1.46 -4.17 -17.05
N GLU A 9 -1.38 -4.91 -15.93
CA GLU A 9 -0.54 -4.54 -14.78
C GLU A 9 -0.04 -5.79 -14.05
N ILE A 10 1.20 -5.72 -13.57
CA ILE A 10 1.81 -6.71 -12.68
C ILE A 10 2.27 -5.97 -11.42
N SER A 11 1.94 -6.50 -10.25
CA SER A 11 2.44 -6.03 -8.96
C SER A 11 3.16 -7.16 -8.25
N VAL A 12 4.34 -6.86 -7.69
CA VAL A 12 5.23 -7.88 -7.12
C VAL A 12 5.49 -7.55 -5.66
N GLY A 13 5.13 -8.47 -4.78
CA GLY A 13 5.49 -8.44 -3.37
C GLY A 13 6.83 -9.14 -3.13
N MET A 14 7.22 -9.34 -1.86
CA MET A 14 8.50 -10.00 -1.56
C MET A 14 8.56 -11.45 -2.07
N HIS A 15 7.44 -12.16 -1.96
CA HIS A 15 7.35 -13.58 -2.29
C HIS A 15 6.11 -13.98 -3.08
N HIS A 16 5.29 -13.02 -3.52
CA HIS A 16 4.09 -13.28 -4.31
C HIS A 16 3.98 -12.28 -5.46
N THR A 17 3.22 -12.65 -6.48
CA THR A 17 3.00 -11.83 -7.66
C THR A 17 1.52 -11.77 -7.95
N LEU A 18 1.07 -10.59 -8.37
CA LEU A 18 -0.28 -10.30 -8.78
C LEU A 18 -0.27 -9.84 -10.23
N ALA A 19 -1.32 -10.21 -10.98
CA ALA A 19 -1.58 -9.72 -12.31
C ALA A 19 -3.02 -9.21 -12.42
N LEU A 20 -3.19 -8.07 -13.07
CA LEU A 20 -4.48 -7.47 -13.36
C LEU A 20 -4.77 -7.55 -14.85
N SER A 21 -5.91 -8.12 -15.21
CA SER A 21 -6.38 -8.14 -16.59
C SER A 21 -7.04 -6.81 -17.00
N GLU A 22 -7.16 -6.57 -18.31
CA GLU A 22 -7.96 -5.47 -18.85
C GLU A 22 -9.43 -5.53 -18.44
N SER A 23 -9.98 -6.73 -18.22
CA SER A 23 -11.35 -6.95 -17.73
C SER A 23 -11.52 -6.62 -16.24
N GLY A 24 -10.44 -6.33 -15.51
CA GLY A 24 -10.45 -6.02 -14.08
C GLY A 24 -10.40 -7.26 -13.18
N GLU A 25 -9.98 -8.41 -13.72
CA GLU A 25 -9.80 -9.65 -12.97
C GLU A 25 -8.38 -9.75 -12.40
N VAL A 26 -8.27 -10.30 -11.20
CA VAL A 26 -7.00 -10.43 -10.48
C VAL A 26 -6.56 -11.89 -10.48
N TYR A 27 -5.27 -12.10 -10.74
CA TYR A 27 -4.61 -13.39 -10.66
C TYR A 27 -3.43 -13.28 -9.70
N ALA A 28 -3.16 -14.33 -8.93
CA ALA A 28 -2.05 -14.36 -7.99
C ALA A 28 -1.26 -15.68 -8.07
N TRP A 29 0.04 -15.63 -7.79
CA TRP A 29 0.88 -16.82 -7.59
C TRP A 29 2.08 -16.50 -6.70
N GLY A 30 2.78 -17.55 -6.26
CA GLY A 30 3.92 -17.48 -5.35
C GLY A 30 3.62 -18.03 -3.96
N SER A 31 4.26 -17.45 -2.95
CA SER A 31 4.09 -17.78 -1.54
C SER A 31 2.71 -17.34 -1.03
N ASN A 32 2.12 -18.15 -0.15
CA ASN A 32 0.78 -17.92 0.41
C ASN A 32 0.69 -18.17 1.92
N ASN A 33 1.82 -18.18 2.64
CA ASN A 33 1.85 -18.53 4.07
C ASN A 33 0.93 -17.65 4.96
N SER A 34 0.64 -16.42 4.53
CA SER A 34 -0.21 -15.46 5.24
C SER A 34 -1.56 -15.26 4.53
N GLY A 35 -1.89 -16.04 3.51
CA GLY A 35 -3.08 -15.84 2.68
C GLY A 35 -2.96 -14.71 1.66
N GLN A 36 -1.75 -14.23 1.35
CA GLN A 36 -1.51 -13.08 0.46
C GLN A 36 -1.95 -13.29 -1.00
N LEU A 37 -2.24 -14.53 -1.40
CA LEU A 37 -2.84 -14.80 -2.71
C LEU A 37 -4.35 -14.51 -2.71
N GLY A 38 -5.04 -14.59 -1.57
CA GLY A 38 -6.47 -14.30 -1.49
C GLY A 38 -7.38 -15.40 -2.04
N ASP A 39 -6.87 -16.63 -2.14
CA ASP A 39 -7.54 -17.77 -2.77
C ASP A 39 -8.22 -18.72 -1.76
N GLU A 40 -8.59 -18.20 -0.57
CA GLU A 40 -9.18 -18.96 0.54
C GLU A 40 -8.24 -20.01 1.16
N THR A 41 -6.96 -20.02 0.78
CA THR A 41 -5.97 -20.97 1.29
C THR A 41 -4.72 -20.28 1.83
N THR A 42 -3.84 -21.07 2.43
CA THR A 42 -2.45 -20.70 2.73
C THR A 42 -1.44 -21.51 1.90
N ILE A 43 -1.90 -22.06 0.76
CA ILE A 43 -1.12 -22.97 -0.07
C ILE A 43 -0.40 -22.16 -1.17
N ASN A 44 0.92 -22.39 -1.31
CA ASN A 44 1.72 -21.77 -2.36
C ASN A 44 1.23 -22.20 -3.76
N ARG A 45 1.26 -21.27 -4.71
CA ARG A 45 0.84 -21.51 -6.10
C ARG A 45 2.00 -21.27 -7.04
N THR A 46 2.40 -22.29 -7.80
CA THR A 46 3.44 -22.15 -8.84
C THR A 46 2.88 -21.70 -10.19
N SER A 47 1.56 -21.50 -10.28
CA SER A 47 0.87 -21.03 -11.47
C SER A 47 -0.23 -20.03 -11.07
N PRO A 48 -0.57 -19.06 -11.93
CA PRO A 48 -1.60 -18.06 -11.63
C PRO A 48 -2.94 -18.71 -11.26
N VAL A 49 -3.49 -18.33 -10.12
CA VAL A 49 -4.87 -18.62 -9.72
C VAL A 49 -5.70 -17.34 -9.81
N ARG A 50 -6.92 -17.45 -10.36
CA ARG A 50 -7.86 -16.33 -10.42
C ARG A 50 -8.47 -16.10 -9.04
N ILE A 51 -8.47 -14.85 -8.58
CA ILE A 51 -9.05 -14.46 -7.30
C ILE A 51 -10.54 -14.14 -7.48
N THR A 52 -11.36 -14.68 -6.59
CA THR A 52 -12.83 -14.52 -6.60
C THR A 52 -13.28 -13.54 -5.52
N GLY A 53 -14.53 -13.08 -5.60
CA GLY A 53 -15.10 -12.16 -4.60
C GLY A 53 -14.70 -10.69 -4.77
N LEU A 54 -13.89 -10.35 -5.77
CA LEU A 54 -13.53 -8.97 -6.11
C LEU A 54 -14.48 -8.36 -7.16
N PRO A 55 -14.82 -7.06 -7.04
CA PRO A 55 -15.39 -6.30 -8.16
C PRO A 55 -14.31 -6.05 -9.24
N LYS A 56 -14.64 -5.24 -10.26
CA LYS A 56 -13.63 -4.82 -11.25
C LYS A 56 -12.54 -3.98 -10.59
N ILE A 57 -11.30 -4.45 -10.72
CA ILE A 57 -10.11 -3.81 -10.17
C ILE A 57 -9.42 -2.94 -11.21
N LYS A 58 -8.95 -1.76 -10.77
CA LYS A 58 -8.20 -0.81 -11.60
C LYS A 58 -6.73 -0.66 -11.23
N ALA A 59 -6.35 -1.01 -10.00
CA ALA A 59 -4.95 -0.97 -9.55
C ALA A 59 -4.70 -2.02 -8.46
N LEU A 60 -3.47 -2.54 -8.42
CA LEU A 60 -3.00 -3.47 -7.41
C LEU A 60 -1.77 -2.93 -6.69
N SER A 61 -1.58 -3.33 -5.44
CA SER A 61 -0.31 -3.11 -4.75
C SER A 61 -0.01 -4.30 -3.85
N ALA A 62 1.16 -4.90 -4.05
CA ALA A 62 1.64 -6.02 -3.28
C ALA A 62 2.68 -5.53 -2.26
N GLY A 63 2.43 -5.80 -0.98
CA GLY A 63 3.40 -5.63 0.09
C GLY A 63 4.28 -6.87 0.27
N VAL A 64 4.95 -7.00 1.41
CA VAL A 64 5.78 -8.20 1.70
C VAL A 64 4.89 -9.45 1.81
N TYR A 65 3.88 -9.40 2.69
CA TYR A 65 2.97 -10.51 2.99
C TYR A 65 1.48 -10.14 2.87
N HIS A 66 1.16 -8.98 2.29
CA HIS A 66 -0.23 -8.54 2.12
C HIS A 66 -0.44 -7.91 0.75
N THR A 67 -1.71 -7.76 0.38
CA THR A 67 -2.14 -7.26 -0.91
C THR A 67 -3.24 -6.22 -0.71
N LEU A 68 -3.16 -5.16 -1.50
CA LEU A 68 -4.25 -4.20 -1.70
C LEU A 68 -4.75 -4.24 -3.15
N ALA A 69 -6.05 -4.06 -3.32
CA ALA A 69 -6.68 -3.86 -4.62
C ALA A 69 -7.63 -2.67 -4.58
N LEU A 70 -7.54 -1.81 -5.58
CA LEU A 70 -8.41 -0.65 -5.74
C LEU A 70 -9.45 -0.95 -6.82
N ALA A 71 -10.71 -0.94 -6.43
CA ALA A 71 -11.85 -1.14 -7.33
C ALA A 71 -12.18 0.12 -8.14
N ASP A 72 -12.84 -0.06 -9.28
CA ASP A 72 -13.26 1.06 -10.16
C ASP A 72 -14.08 2.12 -9.40
N ASN A 73 -14.96 1.68 -8.52
CA ASN A 73 -15.84 2.51 -7.69
C ASN A 73 -15.11 3.22 -6.52
N GLY A 74 -13.79 3.02 -6.37
CA GLY A 74 -12.96 3.60 -5.32
C GLY A 74 -12.94 2.83 -4.01
N ASP A 75 -13.55 1.64 -3.93
CA ASP A 75 -13.37 0.76 -2.77
C ASP A 75 -11.96 0.15 -2.75
N VAL A 76 -11.40 0.02 -1.55
CA VAL A 76 -10.12 -0.64 -1.33
C VAL A 76 -10.37 -1.98 -0.65
N TYR A 77 -9.81 -3.03 -1.24
CA TYR A 77 -9.82 -4.37 -0.68
C TYR A 77 -8.42 -4.71 -0.20
N GLY A 78 -8.34 -5.43 0.92
CA GLY A 78 -7.09 -5.91 1.50
C GLY A 78 -7.17 -7.37 1.91
N TRP A 79 -6.06 -8.08 1.77
CA TRP A 79 -5.90 -9.46 2.26
C TRP A 79 -4.42 -9.80 2.48
N GLY A 80 -4.17 -10.96 3.09
CA GLY A 80 -2.86 -11.42 3.54
C GLY A 80 -2.58 -11.08 4.99
N SER A 81 -1.32 -10.80 5.29
CA SER A 81 -0.85 -10.44 6.63
C SER A 81 -1.57 -9.22 7.18
N ASN A 82 -2.00 -9.32 8.44
CA ASN A 82 -2.53 -8.19 9.21
C ASN A 82 -1.92 -8.08 10.62
N GLU A 83 -0.81 -8.78 10.87
CA GLU A 83 -0.11 -8.80 12.16
C GLU A 83 0.29 -7.40 12.65
N TYR A 84 0.49 -6.47 11.71
CA TYR A 84 0.85 -5.08 11.98
C TYR A 84 -0.32 -4.12 11.79
N GLY A 85 -1.54 -4.59 11.51
CA GLY A 85 -2.68 -3.74 11.17
C GLY A 85 -2.62 -3.19 9.74
N GLN A 86 -1.89 -3.87 8.84
CA GLN A 86 -1.68 -3.47 7.43
C GLN A 86 -2.99 -3.27 6.66
N LEU A 87 -4.06 -3.95 7.09
CA LEU A 87 -5.37 -3.88 6.46
C LEU A 87 -6.31 -2.87 7.14
N GLY A 88 -5.85 -2.18 8.19
CA GLY A 88 -6.60 -1.15 8.92
C GLY A 88 -7.93 -1.64 9.50
N GLN A 89 -7.95 -2.90 9.92
CA GLN A 89 -9.07 -3.57 10.57
C GLN A 89 -8.82 -3.68 12.08
N VAL A 90 -9.88 -3.87 12.87
CA VAL A 90 -9.74 -3.99 14.33
C VAL A 90 -8.93 -5.22 14.74
N SER A 91 -9.11 -6.36 14.04
CA SER A 91 -8.32 -7.58 14.27
C SER A 91 -6.90 -7.46 13.69
N THR A 92 -5.96 -8.23 14.23
CA THR A 92 -4.61 -8.45 13.68
C THR A 92 -4.47 -9.80 12.97
N ASP A 93 -5.57 -10.54 12.82
CA ASP A 93 -5.55 -11.85 12.16
C ASP A 93 -5.33 -11.72 10.67
N ASN A 94 -4.59 -12.67 10.10
CA ASN A 94 -4.39 -12.77 8.66
C ASN A 94 -5.72 -13.01 7.94
N VAL A 95 -5.87 -12.37 6.78
CA VAL A 95 -7.10 -12.39 6.00
C VAL A 95 -6.85 -13.17 4.71
N MET A 96 -7.48 -14.34 4.55
CA MET A 96 -7.20 -15.26 3.42
C MET A 96 -8.05 -14.98 2.18
N THR A 97 -8.96 -14.00 2.25
CA THR A 97 -9.86 -13.62 1.17
C THR A 97 -9.92 -12.11 1.04
N PRO A 98 -10.13 -11.55 -0.17
CA PRO A 98 -10.29 -10.12 -0.32
C PRO A 98 -11.40 -9.57 0.56
N ASN A 99 -11.05 -8.64 1.46
CA ASN A 99 -11.97 -8.01 2.38
C ASN A 99 -12.02 -6.50 2.13
N LEU A 100 -13.23 -5.92 2.17
CA LEU A 100 -13.42 -4.48 2.03
C LEU A 100 -12.85 -3.75 3.25
N ILE A 101 -12.00 -2.75 3.02
CA ILE A 101 -11.54 -1.85 4.07
C ILE A 101 -12.44 -0.61 4.06
N ASP A 102 -13.42 -0.56 4.98
CA ASP A 102 -14.46 0.47 5.05
C ASP A 102 -14.16 1.60 6.06
N THR A 103 -12.94 1.62 6.58
CA THR A 103 -12.48 2.55 7.63
C THR A 103 -12.00 3.90 7.10
N PHE A 104 -12.05 4.14 5.79
CA PHE A 104 -11.75 5.42 5.14
C PHE A 104 -12.62 5.65 3.89
N PRO A 105 -12.74 6.91 3.40
CA PRO A 105 -13.53 7.23 2.22
C PRO A 105 -13.03 6.56 0.93
N LYS A 106 -13.86 6.59 -0.11
CA LYS A 106 -13.50 6.09 -1.46
C LYS A 106 -12.19 6.71 -1.95
N SER A 107 -11.39 5.88 -2.59
CA SER A 107 -9.97 6.13 -2.86
C SER A 107 -9.62 6.14 -4.35
N ARG A 108 -8.49 6.77 -4.65
CA ARG A 108 -7.97 6.90 -6.02
C ARG A 108 -6.57 6.31 -6.21
N ALA A 109 -5.82 6.12 -5.14
CA ALA A 109 -4.50 5.50 -5.18
C ALA A 109 -4.24 4.68 -3.91
N ILE A 110 -3.44 3.62 -4.06
CA ILE A 110 -3.07 2.68 -3.00
C ILE A 110 -1.57 2.39 -3.10
N ALA A 111 -0.93 2.10 -1.97
CA ALA A 111 0.44 1.63 -1.90
C ALA A 111 0.65 0.74 -0.66
N ALA A 112 1.18 -0.45 -0.88
CA ALA A 112 1.51 -1.45 0.13
C ALA A 112 3.03 -1.52 0.33
N SER A 113 3.50 -1.50 1.57
CA SER A 113 4.91 -1.57 1.96
C SER A 113 5.23 -2.91 2.66
N ALA A 114 6.35 -3.00 3.38
CA ALA A 114 6.68 -4.20 4.13
C ALA A 114 5.68 -4.51 5.25
N SER A 115 5.37 -3.50 6.07
CA SER A 115 4.51 -3.65 7.25
C SER A 115 3.37 -2.65 7.29
N ASP A 116 3.28 -1.76 6.31
CA ASP A 116 2.27 -0.70 6.28
C ASP A 116 1.59 -0.65 4.92
N SER A 117 0.47 0.06 4.89
CA SER A 117 -0.27 0.38 3.70
C SER A 117 -0.68 1.84 3.74
N SER A 118 -0.91 2.40 2.57
CA SER A 118 -1.22 3.81 2.45
C SER A 118 -2.17 4.05 1.30
N VAL A 119 -3.07 5.00 1.50
CA VAL A 119 -4.21 5.21 0.60
C VAL A 119 -4.42 6.70 0.41
N ILE A 120 -4.67 7.11 -0.83
CA ILE A 120 -5.12 8.45 -1.18
C ILE A 120 -6.62 8.39 -1.48
N THR A 121 -7.41 9.17 -0.74
CA THR A 121 -8.84 9.32 -1.01
C THR A 121 -9.10 10.08 -2.31
N THR A 122 -10.31 9.98 -2.84
CA THR A 122 -10.75 10.80 -3.98
C THR A 122 -10.68 12.31 -3.72
N THR A 123 -10.73 12.73 -2.45
CA THR A 123 -10.57 14.11 -1.98
C THR A 123 -9.10 14.53 -1.82
N GLY A 124 -8.15 13.60 -1.98
CA GLY A 124 -6.70 13.84 -1.84
C GLY A 124 -6.21 13.84 -0.40
N GLU A 125 -6.99 13.29 0.53
CA GLU A 125 -6.56 12.99 1.90
C GLU A 125 -5.73 11.71 1.91
N VAL A 126 -4.76 11.62 2.81
CA VAL A 126 -3.88 10.45 2.90
C VAL A 126 -4.13 9.71 4.20
N TYR A 127 -4.34 8.40 4.09
CA TYR A 127 -4.51 7.49 5.20
C TYR A 127 -3.36 6.49 5.22
N VAL A 128 -2.86 6.17 6.42
CA VAL A 128 -1.85 5.14 6.65
C VAL A 128 -2.47 4.04 7.52
N LEU A 129 -2.27 2.80 7.12
CA LEU A 129 -2.68 1.57 7.79
C LEU A 129 -1.39 0.82 8.17
N GLY A 130 -1.37 0.08 9.28
CA GLY A 130 -0.14 -0.59 9.74
C GLY A 130 0.55 0.11 10.90
N THR A 131 1.52 -0.57 11.54
CA THR A 131 2.02 -0.17 12.85
C THR A 131 3.16 0.84 12.80
N VAL A 132 3.03 1.82 13.70
CA VAL A 132 4.15 2.33 14.49
C VAL A 132 4.26 1.45 15.74
N GLN A 133 5.11 0.41 15.73
CA GLN A 133 5.45 -0.32 16.97
C GLN A 133 6.45 0.51 17.78
N ASN A 134 5.96 1.51 18.50
CA ASN A 134 6.72 2.12 19.58
C ASN A 134 6.07 1.64 20.89
N GLU A 135 6.87 1.07 21.77
CA GLU A 135 6.57 0.61 23.13
C GLU A 135 5.80 1.61 24.04
N ASN A 136 5.57 2.84 23.57
CA ASN A 136 4.81 3.91 24.24
C ASN A 136 3.56 4.40 23.47
N SER A 137 3.14 3.76 22.38
CA SER A 137 1.91 4.08 21.66
C SER A 137 0.98 2.86 21.61
N PRO A 138 -0.28 2.97 22.04
CA PRO A 138 -1.21 1.85 21.96
C PRO A 138 -1.32 1.40 20.50
N SER A 139 -1.27 0.08 20.29
CA SER A 139 -1.47 -0.59 19.01
C SER A 139 -2.82 -0.14 18.43
N SER A 140 -2.79 0.88 17.57
CA SER A 140 -3.98 1.34 16.89
C SER A 140 -3.95 0.75 15.50
N ASN A 141 -4.66 -0.37 15.31
CA ASN A 141 -4.93 -0.95 14.00
C ASN A 141 -5.93 -0.10 13.18
N VAL A 142 -6.19 1.14 13.63
CA VAL A 142 -7.11 2.08 13.02
C VAL A 142 -6.32 2.91 12.00
N PRO A 143 -6.83 3.06 10.76
CA PRO A 143 -6.20 3.95 9.79
C PRO A 143 -6.01 5.35 10.35
N ARG A 144 -4.82 5.89 10.16
CA ARG A 144 -4.46 7.25 10.57
C ARG A 144 -4.54 8.19 9.40
N LYS A 145 -5.43 9.19 9.50
CA LYS A 145 -5.44 10.32 8.56
C LYS A 145 -4.21 11.20 8.81
N MET A 146 -3.50 11.55 7.75
CA MET A 146 -2.43 12.54 7.78
C MET A 146 -3.02 13.95 7.69
N GLU A 147 -3.32 14.58 8.83
CA GLU A 147 -3.97 15.90 8.87
C GLU A 147 -3.17 17.01 8.16
N ALA A 148 -1.85 16.84 8.02
CA ALA A 148 -0.98 17.80 7.35
C ALA A 148 -0.90 17.63 5.82
N VAL A 149 -1.65 16.69 5.23
CA VAL A 149 -1.60 16.35 3.80
C VAL A 149 -2.98 16.51 3.17
N SER A 150 -3.05 17.35 2.14
CA SER A 150 -4.20 17.49 1.26
C SER A 150 -3.71 17.64 -0.19
N GLY A 151 -4.57 17.26 -1.14
CA GLY A 151 -4.26 17.36 -2.57
C GLY A 151 -3.25 16.32 -3.10
N ALA A 152 -3.01 15.24 -2.35
CA ALA A 152 -2.14 14.14 -2.73
C ALA A 152 -2.57 13.48 -4.04
N GLU A 153 -1.72 13.43 -5.07
CA GLU A 153 -2.05 12.88 -6.40
C GLU A 153 -1.55 11.45 -6.63
N THR A 154 -0.36 11.13 -6.15
CA THR A 154 0.20 9.79 -6.26
C THR A 154 0.94 9.40 -4.99
N ILE A 155 1.09 8.09 -4.81
CA ILE A 155 1.61 7.44 -3.62
C ILE A 155 2.55 6.32 -4.04
N ALA A 156 3.71 6.24 -3.39
CA ALA A 156 4.64 5.12 -3.56
C ALA A 156 5.17 4.69 -2.19
N SER A 157 5.38 3.39 -2.01
CA SER A 157 5.90 2.77 -0.81
C SER A 157 7.25 2.08 -1.07
N GLY A 158 8.21 2.24 -0.13
CA GLY A 158 9.49 1.52 -0.12
C GLY A 158 9.50 0.29 0.81
N SER A 159 10.58 -0.50 0.75
CA SER A 159 10.80 -1.70 1.57
C SER A 159 10.85 -1.43 3.08
N ASP A 160 11.26 -0.22 3.46
CA ASP A 160 11.52 0.14 4.84
C ASP A 160 10.83 1.48 5.16
N TYR A 161 9.50 1.55 5.03
CA TYR A 161 8.64 2.62 5.57
C TYR A 161 8.48 3.92 4.75
N THR A 162 9.10 4.06 3.57
CA THR A 162 9.00 5.33 2.85
C THR A 162 7.69 5.45 2.09
N LEU A 163 6.74 6.20 2.65
CA LEU A 163 5.62 6.78 1.92
C LEU A 163 6.10 8.01 1.15
N CYS A 164 5.92 8.07 -0.16
CA CYS A 164 6.14 9.28 -0.96
C CYS A 164 4.80 9.77 -1.50
N VAL A 165 4.33 10.90 -0.99
CA VAL A 165 3.16 11.61 -1.54
C VAL A 165 3.64 12.73 -2.44
N LEU A 166 3.17 12.77 -3.69
CA LEU A 166 3.45 13.85 -4.64
C LEU A 166 2.18 14.68 -4.88
N ASN A 167 2.32 16.00 -4.78
CA ASN A 167 1.34 16.98 -5.26
C ASN A 167 1.87 17.63 -6.56
N SER A 168 0.98 18.14 -7.42
CA SER A 168 1.33 18.94 -8.61
C SER A 168 2.19 20.19 -8.33
N GLY A 169 2.35 20.58 -7.06
CA GLY A 169 3.28 21.63 -6.60
C GLY A 169 4.69 21.16 -6.21
N GLY A 170 5.05 19.89 -6.41
CA GLY A 170 6.42 19.39 -6.20
C GLY A 170 6.84 19.16 -4.74
N SER A 171 5.88 18.98 -3.83
CA SER A 171 6.18 18.67 -2.42
C SER A 171 6.13 17.16 -2.16
N ILE A 172 7.16 16.63 -1.48
CA ILE A 172 7.24 15.22 -1.04
C ILE A 172 7.07 15.18 0.48
N ARG A 173 6.15 14.35 0.97
CA ARG A 173 6.07 14.01 2.40
C ARG A 173 6.42 12.56 2.66
N MET A 174 7.21 12.31 3.70
CA MET A 174 7.69 10.99 4.12
C MET A 174 7.30 10.68 5.57
N GLY A 175 6.86 9.44 5.80
CA GLY A 175 6.76 8.86 7.14
C GLY A 175 8.03 8.07 7.50
N GLN A 176 8.55 8.29 8.73
CA GLN A 176 9.49 7.54 9.62
C GLN A 176 10.48 6.51 9.01
N GLN A 177 11.68 6.18 9.49
CA GLN A 177 12.72 6.78 10.34
C GLN A 177 14.13 6.45 9.74
N ARG A 178 14.23 5.82 8.55
CA ARG A 178 15.47 5.09 8.17
C ARG A 178 16.08 5.27 6.78
N VAL A 179 15.56 6.11 5.88
CA VAL A 179 16.10 6.12 4.51
C VAL A 179 16.42 7.52 3.98
N TRP A 180 17.48 8.12 4.52
CA TRP A 180 18.12 9.29 3.91
C TRP A 180 18.92 8.94 2.64
N THR A 181 19.30 7.67 2.43
CA THR A 181 20.22 7.28 1.34
C THR A 181 19.51 7.02 0.00
N ALA A 182 18.25 6.57 0.00
CA ALA A 182 17.43 6.49 -1.22
C ALA A 182 16.93 7.88 -1.67
N LEU A 183 16.94 8.85 -0.75
CA LEU A 183 16.44 10.21 -0.94
C LEU A 183 17.21 11.02 -1.97
N ALA A 184 18.55 10.90 -1.99
CA ALA A 184 19.40 11.72 -2.86
C ALA A 184 19.16 11.44 -4.35
N ARG A 185 18.75 10.21 -4.70
CA ARG A 185 18.50 9.82 -6.10
C ARG A 185 17.10 10.19 -6.58
N ALA A 186 16.09 10.05 -5.71
CA ALA A 186 14.72 10.43 -6.06
C ALA A 186 14.57 11.95 -6.19
N VAL A 187 15.13 12.73 -5.27
CA VAL A 187 15.06 14.21 -5.29
C VAL A 187 15.74 14.81 -6.54
N GLN A 188 16.85 14.22 -7.01
CA GLN A 188 17.52 14.65 -8.24
C GLN A 188 16.75 14.33 -9.53
N GLN A 189 15.86 13.32 -9.52
CA GLN A 189 15.14 12.90 -10.72
C GLN A 189 13.87 13.71 -11.01
N ILE A 190 13.31 14.45 -10.03
CA ILE A 190 11.98 15.07 -10.16
C ILE A 190 11.88 16.57 -9.83
N ASN A 191 13.00 17.29 -9.63
CA ASN A 191 12.98 18.74 -9.37
C ASN A 191 12.01 19.17 -8.24
N ALA A 192 11.85 18.33 -7.20
CA ALA A 192 10.98 18.64 -6.07
C ALA A 192 11.51 19.86 -5.29
N SER A 193 10.63 20.81 -4.98
CA SER A 193 10.99 22.10 -4.35
C SER A 193 10.87 22.09 -2.83
N LYS A 194 10.22 21.07 -2.24
CA LYS A 194 9.99 21.00 -0.80
C LYS A 194 9.83 19.56 -0.31
N VAL A 195 10.63 19.16 0.66
CA VAL A 195 10.47 17.90 1.40
C VAL A 195 9.92 18.25 2.79
N ILE A 196 8.82 17.62 3.20
CA ILE A 196 8.24 17.83 4.54
C ILE A 196 8.18 16.50 5.27
N GLY A 197 9.10 16.30 6.22
CA GLY A 197 9.05 15.20 7.19
C GLY A 197 8.27 15.59 8.44
N ASP A 198 7.82 14.60 9.20
CA ASP A 198 7.29 14.82 10.55
C ASP A 198 8.47 15.02 11.52
N GLU A 199 8.60 16.22 12.09
CA GLU A 199 9.69 16.61 13.00
C GLU A 199 9.49 16.12 14.45
N SER A 200 8.43 15.38 14.76
CA SER A 200 8.16 14.92 16.14
C SER A 200 9.12 13.84 16.65
N TYR A 201 10.05 13.35 15.82
CA TYR A 201 11.04 12.34 16.17
C TYR A 201 12.44 12.71 15.64
N GLN A 202 13.07 13.73 16.25
CA GLN A 202 14.45 14.13 15.94
C GLN A 202 15.47 13.20 16.63
N PRO A 203 16.63 12.96 15.99
CA PRO A 203 17.78 13.69 16.51
C PRO A 203 18.51 14.45 15.39
N ASN A 204 18.48 15.78 15.51
CA ASN A 204 19.53 16.72 15.14
C ASN A 204 20.09 16.72 13.70
N PHE A 205 19.73 17.81 13.00
CA PHE A 205 20.42 18.54 11.91
C PHE A 205 20.56 17.89 10.52
N CYS A 206 19.81 18.45 9.56
CA CYS A 206 20.40 19.34 8.55
C CYS A 206 19.35 20.23 7.87
N ARG A 207 19.64 21.54 7.79
CA ARG A 207 18.97 22.49 6.91
C ARG A 207 19.35 22.18 5.46
N LEU A 208 18.39 22.20 4.55
CA LEU A 208 18.67 22.39 3.13
C LEU A 208 18.74 23.91 2.87
N SER A 209 19.81 24.34 2.22
CA SER A 209 20.11 25.72 1.80
C SER A 209 19.06 26.29 0.86
#